data_AF-A0A0V0HS84-F1
#
_entry.id   AF-A0A0V0HS84-F1
#
_cell.length_a   1.000
_cell.length_b   1.000
_cell.length_c   1.000
_cell.angle_alpha   90.00
_cell.angle_beta   90.00
_cell.angle_gamma   90.00
#
_symmetry.space_group_name_H-M   'P 1'
#
loop_
_entity.id
_entity.type
_entity.pdbx_description
1 polymer ?
#
loop_
_entity_poly.entity_id
_entity_poly.type
_entity_poly.pdbx_seq_one_letter_code
_entity_poly.pdbx_strand_id
1 'polypeptide(L)'
;MPISADLTNPRNFITKITRYEKVVDIPNSMTILDELLPISIEMAKRNLTGIWNFTNPGVVSHNEILEMYRDYIDPSFRWKNFTIEEQAKVIVAPRSNNELDASKLSKEFPEMKSIKESLIENVFKPNRKTPVA
;
A
#
# COMPACT_ATOMS: atom_id res chain seq x y z
N MET A 1 -0.36 -6.27 -2.23
CA MET A 1 -0.84 -5.31 -3.24
C MET A 1 0.27 -4.31 -3.54
N PRO A 2 0.68 -4.11 -4.81
CA PRO A 2 1.84 -3.28 -5.13
C PRO A 2 1.49 -1.79 -5.18
N ILE A 3 2.34 -0.97 -4.59
CA ILE A 3 2.27 0.50 -4.59
C ILE A 3 3.61 1.04 -5.06
N SER A 4 3.58 2.07 -5.90
CA SER A 4 4.77 2.79 -6.35
C SER A 4 4.64 4.29 -6.12
N ALA A 5 5.76 5.03 -6.15
CA ALA A 5 5.78 6.48 -6.11
C ALA A 5 5.09 7.12 -7.34
N ASP A 6 5.08 6.44 -8.49
CA ASP A 6 4.34 6.88 -9.67
C ASP A 6 2.82 6.69 -9.47
N LEU A 7 2.13 7.77 -9.10
CA LEU A 7 0.67 7.82 -8.90
C LEU A 7 -0.13 7.90 -10.21
N THR A 8 0.53 7.97 -11.37
CA THR A 8 -0.14 7.98 -12.68
C THR A 8 -0.35 6.57 -13.24
N ASN A 9 0.42 5.60 -12.76
CA ASN A 9 0.38 4.22 -13.24
C ASN A 9 -0.95 3.54 -12.89
N PRO A 10 -1.73 3.05 -13.88
CA PRO A 10 -3.03 2.42 -13.62
C PRO A 10 -2.94 1.08 -12.86
N ARG A 11 -1.76 0.47 -12.76
CA ARG A 11 -1.55 -0.76 -11.97
C ARG A 11 -1.30 -0.47 -10.49
N ASN A 12 -0.88 0.75 -10.15
CA ASN A 12 -0.64 1.17 -8.78
C ASN A 12 -1.94 1.09 -7.97
N PHE A 13 -1.87 0.46 -6.80
CA PHE A 13 -3.03 0.28 -5.95
C PHE A 13 -3.67 1.62 -5.54
N ILE A 14 -2.88 2.66 -5.22
CA ILE A 14 -3.39 3.99 -4.85
C ILE A 14 -4.21 4.59 -6.00
N THR A 15 -3.69 4.53 -7.22
CA THR A 15 -4.37 5.03 -8.43
C THR A 15 -5.68 4.30 -8.71
N LYS A 16 -5.80 3.02 -8.32
CA LYS A 16 -7.06 2.28 -8.45
C LYS A 16 -8.10 2.76 -7.45
N ILE A 17 -7.74 2.79 -6.16
CA ILE A 17 -8.72 3.11 -5.09
C ILE A 17 -9.18 4.57 -5.13
N THR A 18 -8.37 5.48 -5.66
CA THR A 18 -8.76 6.88 -5.89
C THR A 18 -9.73 7.07 -7.06
N ARG A 19 -9.88 6.07 -7.93
CA ARG A 19 -10.82 6.09 -9.08
C ARG A 19 -12.10 5.31 -8.84
N TYR A 20 -12.18 4.53 -7.77
CA TYR A 20 -13.39 3.78 -7.45
C TYR A 20 -14.46 4.72 -6.89
N GLU A 21 -15.71 4.50 -7.29
CA GLU A 21 -16.85 5.27 -6.75
C GLU A 21 -17.05 5.00 -5.25
N LYS A 22 -16.81 3.76 -4.84
CA LYS A 22 -16.87 3.29 -3.46
C LYS A 22 -15.70 2.37 -3.14
N VAL A 23 -15.24 2.39 -1.90
CA VAL A 23 -14.14 1.56 -1.42
C VAL A 23 -14.55 0.73 -0.20
N VAL A 24 -13.92 -0.43 -0.07
CA VAL A 24 -14.01 -1.26 1.15
C VAL A 24 -12.96 -0.77 2.13
N ASP A 25 -13.16 -0.93 3.43
CA ASP A 25 -12.17 -0.51 4.42
C ASP A 25 -11.69 -1.69 5.27
N ILE A 26 -10.74 -2.45 4.71
CA ILE A 26 -10.19 -3.65 5.34
C ILE A 26 -8.66 -3.54 5.40
N PRO A 27 -8.04 -3.69 6.59
CA PRO A 27 -6.59 -3.70 6.73
C PRO A 27 -5.93 -4.82 5.93
N ASN A 28 -4.82 -4.51 5.26
CA ASN A 28 -4.07 -5.48 4.47
C ASN A 28 -2.56 -5.21 4.48
N SER A 29 -1.78 -6.26 4.31
CA SER A 29 -0.35 -6.14 3.99
C SER A 29 -0.15 -5.70 2.54
N MET A 30 0.77 -4.74 2.34
CA MET A 30 1.05 -4.14 1.03
C MET A 30 2.55 -4.03 0.78
N THR A 31 2.92 -3.84 -0.49
CA THR A 31 4.31 -3.85 -0.96
C THR A 31 4.62 -2.50 -1.56
N ILE A 32 5.50 -1.71 -0.93
CA ILE A 32 6.02 -0.46 -1.51
C ILE A 32 7.21 -0.80 -2.41
N LEU A 33 6.99 -0.74 -3.73
CA LEU A 33 7.96 -1.19 -4.74
C LEU A 33 9.27 -0.38 -4.70
N ASP A 34 9.19 0.93 -4.46
CA ASP A 34 10.35 1.81 -4.38
C ASP A 34 11.32 1.44 -3.25
N GLU A 35 10.84 0.76 -2.21
CA GLU A 35 11.68 0.24 -1.12
C GLU A 35 12.02 -1.25 -1.31
N LEU A 36 11.02 -2.08 -1.66
CA LEU A 36 11.19 -3.53 -1.69
C LEU A 36 11.89 -4.05 -2.95
N LEU A 37 11.83 -3.36 -4.09
CA LEU A 37 12.57 -3.80 -5.29
C LEU A 37 14.09 -3.74 -5.09
N PRO A 38 14.69 -2.66 -4.53
CA PRO A 38 16.10 -2.68 -4.12
C PRO A 38 16.44 -3.84 -3.18
N ILE A 39 15.59 -4.12 -2.18
CA ILE A 39 15.77 -5.25 -1.26
C ILE A 39 15.83 -6.58 -2.04
N SER A 40 14.96 -6.78 -3.03
CA SER A 40 14.95 -8.02 -3.83
C SER A 40 16.26 -8.27 -4.59
N ILE A 41 16.93 -7.19 -5.03
CA ILE A 41 18.24 -7.28 -5.68
C ILE A 41 19.30 -7.69 -4.65
N GLU A 42 19.26 -7.13 -3.44
CA GLU A 42 20.16 -7.52 -2.35
C GLU A 42 19.93 -8.97 -1.91
N MET A 43 18.67 -9.43 -1.87
CA MET A 43 18.36 -10.84 -1.62
C MET A 43 19.02 -11.76 -2.64
N ALA A 44 18.97 -11.39 -3.93
CA ALA A 44 19.61 -12.16 -4.99
C ALA A 44 21.14 -12.19 -4.84
N LYS A 45 21.77 -11.05 -4.56
CA LYS A 45 23.23 -10.97 -4.30
C LYS A 45 23.65 -11.83 -3.11
N ARG A 46 22.83 -11.89 -2.06
CA ARG A 46 23.03 -12.71 -0.85
C ARG A 46 22.66 -14.18 -1.05
N ASN A 47 22.20 -14.58 -2.25
CA ASN A 47 21.71 -15.92 -2.57
C ASN A 47 20.61 -16.40 -1.60
N LEU A 48 19.72 -15.51 -1.17
CA LEU A 48 18.61 -15.87 -0.29
C LEU A 48 17.56 -16.64 -1.07
N THR A 49 17.28 -17.86 -0.64
CA THR A 49 16.34 -18.77 -1.30
C THR A 49 15.12 -19.09 -0.42
N GLY A 50 14.18 -19.86 -0.97
CA GLY A 50 12.95 -20.26 -0.29
C GLY A 50 11.86 -19.19 -0.33
N ILE A 51 10.82 -19.37 0.50
CA ILE A 51 9.63 -18.51 0.49
C ILE A 51 9.83 -17.32 1.44
N TRP A 52 9.44 -16.13 0.98
CA TRP A 52 9.47 -14.88 1.72
C TRP A 52 8.15 -14.13 1.54
N ASN A 53 7.51 -13.74 2.64
CA ASN A 53 6.40 -12.80 2.60
C ASN A 53 6.97 -11.42 2.26
N PHE A 54 6.61 -10.90 1.07
CA PHE A 54 7.26 -9.73 0.49
C PHE A 54 6.38 -8.50 0.54
N THR A 55 6.05 -8.12 1.77
CA THR A 55 5.25 -6.93 2.12
C THR A 55 5.97 -6.15 3.20
N ASN A 56 5.74 -4.85 3.25
CA ASN A 56 6.18 -4.04 4.38
C ASN A 56 5.51 -4.55 5.69
N PRO A 57 6.19 -4.46 6.83
CA PRO A 57 5.61 -4.86 8.11
C PRO A 57 4.36 -4.05 8.47
N GLY A 58 3.40 -4.75 9.08
CA GLY A 58 2.11 -4.20 9.48
C GLY A 58 1.07 -4.18 8.36
N VAL A 59 -0.02 -3.46 8.64
CA VAL A 59 -1.19 -3.35 7.77
C VAL A 59 -1.62 -1.90 7.62
N VAL A 60 -2.27 -1.63 6.49
CA VAL A 60 -2.93 -0.35 6.23
C VAL A 60 -4.29 -0.59 5.59
N SER A 61 -5.28 0.19 5.98
CA SER A 61 -6.62 0.13 5.41
C SER A 61 -6.75 1.01 4.16
N HIS A 62 -7.87 0.91 3.45
CA HIS A 62 -8.09 1.75 2.27
C HIS A 62 -8.35 3.19 2.70
N ASN A 63 -9.13 3.40 3.76
CA ASN A 63 -9.42 4.74 4.26
C ASN A 63 -8.15 5.45 4.74
N GLU A 64 -7.25 4.76 5.45
CA GLU A 64 -5.98 5.34 5.87
C GLU A 64 -5.13 5.83 4.68
N ILE A 65 -5.10 5.07 3.58
CA ILE A 65 -4.40 5.50 2.36
C ILE A 65 -5.10 6.70 1.72
N LEU A 66 -6.44 6.71 1.66
CA LEU A 66 -7.20 7.83 1.08
C LEU A 66 -7.13 9.10 1.93
N GLU A 67 -7.00 8.99 3.25
CA GLU A 67 -6.69 10.10 4.14
C GLU A 67 -5.31 10.68 3.81
N MET A 68 -4.27 9.84 3.70
CA MET A 68 -2.95 10.30 3.27
C MET A 68 -3.00 10.93 1.88
N TYR A 69 -3.76 10.36 0.94
CA TYR A 69 -3.94 10.94 -0.39
C TYR A 69 -4.60 12.32 -0.32
N ARG A 70 -5.66 12.47 0.47
CA ARG A 70 -6.31 13.77 0.70
C ARG A 70 -5.33 14.78 1.28
N ASP A 71 -4.57 14.40 2.30
CA ASP A 71 -3.75 15.32 3.07
C ASP A 71 -2.45 15.71 2.33
N TYR A 72 -1.90 14.84 1.49
CA TYR A 72 -0.65 15.08 0.77
C TYR A 72 -0.83 15.49 -0.70
N ILE A 73 -1.90 15.02 -1.36
CA ILE A 73 -2.05 15.15 -2.82
C ILE A 73 -3.22 16.07 -3.18
N ASP A 74 -4.40 15.86 -2.61
CA ASP A 74 -5.62 16.59 -2.98
C ASP A 74 -6.57 16.80 -1.77
N PRO A 75 -6.54 17.97 -1.10
CA PRO A 75 -7.38 18.25 0.07
C PRO A 75 -8.88 18.22 -0.22
N SER A 76 -9.25 18.39 -1.49
CA SER A 76 -10.64 18.35 -1.94
C SER A 76 -11.13 16.93 -2.20
N PHE A 77 -10.24 15.93 -2.22
CA PHE A 77 -10.59 14.54 -2.47
C PHE A 77 -11.58 14.01 -1.43
N ARG A 78 -12.61 13.32 -1.91
CA ARG A 78 -13.65 12.66 -1.10
C ARG A 78 -13.89 11.27 -1.65
N TRP A 79 -14.20 10.33 -0.76
CA TRP A 79 -14.57 8.98 -1.11
C TRP A 79 -15.82 8.54 -0.34
N LYS A 80 -16.39 7.41 -0.75
CA LYS A 80 -17.51 6.76 -0.08
C LYS A 80 -17.13 5.32 0.24
N ASN A 81 -17.59 4.81 1.37
CA ASN A 81 -17.44 3.40 1.68
C ASN A 81 -18.65 2.59 1.20
N PHE A 82 -18.43 1.30 0.93
CA PHE A 82 -19.52 0.34 0.76
C PHE A 82 -20.18 0.02 2.09
N THR A 83 -21.49 -0.26 2.08
CA THR A 83 -22.07 -1.11 3.13
C THR A 83 -21.74 -2.58 2.85
N ILE A 84 -21.86 -3.44 3.86
CA ILE A 84 -21.59 -4.88 3.72
C ILE A 84 -22.48 -5.51 2.63
N GLU A 85 -23.74 -5.10 2.57
CA GLU A 85 -24.73 -5.58 1.60
C GLU A 85 -24.43 -5.12 0.17
N GLU A 86 -23.91 -3.91 0.02
CA GLU A 86 -23.51 -3.37 -1.29
C GLU A 86 -22.26 -4.07 -1.81
N GLN A 87 -21.27 -4.29 -0.94
CA GLN A 87 -20.02 -4.95 -1.31
C GLN A 87 -20.28 -6.35 -1.88
N ALA A 88 -21.16 -7.12 -1.24
CA ALA A 88 -21.50 -8.49 -1.65
C ALA A 88 -22.12 -8.58 -3.05
N LYS A 89 -22.80 -7.52 -3.52
CA LYS A 89 -23.46 -7.48 -4.82
C LYS A 89 -22.53 -7.11 -5.98
N VAL A 90 -21.42 -6.43 -5.68
CA VAL A 90 -20.52 -5.86 -6.71
C VAL A 90 -19.32 -6.76 -6.99
N ILE A 91 -18.93 -7.61 -6.04
CA ILE A 91 -17.78 -8.50 -6.21
C ILE A 91 -18.16 -9.78 -6.97
N VAL A 92 -17.50 -10.02 -8.10
CA VAL A 92 -17.64 -11.28 -8.86
C VAL A 92 -17.08 -12.47 -8.07
N ALA A 93 -16.07 -12.22 -7.23
CA ALA A 93 -15.49 -13.19 -6.32
C ALA A 93 -14.96 -12.49 -5.05
N PRO A 94 -14.93 -13.18 -3.89
CA PRO A 94 -14.30 -12.68 -2.68
C PRO A 94 -12.86 -12.25 -2.93
N ARG A 95 -12.46 -11.12 -2.34
CA ARG A 95 -11.07 -10.64 -2.38
C ARG A 95 -10.31 -11.16 -1.17
N SER A 96 -9.03 -11.50 -1.36
CA SER A 96 -8.17 -11.85 -0.25
C SER A 96 -7.91 -10.61 0.61
N ASN A 97 -8.20 -10.72 1.90
CA ASN A 97 -7.82 -9.74 2.90
C ASN A 97 -6.98 -10.45 3.96
N ASN A 98 -5.72 -10.07 4.09
CA ASN A 98 -4.80 -10.77 4.99
C ASN A 98 -3.68 -9.85 5.50
N GLU A 99 -3.11 -10.27 6.62
CA GLU A 99 -1.83 -9.81 7.13
C GLU A 99 -0.80 -10.92 6.90
N LEU A 100 0.32 -10.57 6.26
CA LEU A 100 1.45 -11.49 6.07
C LEU A 100 2.52 -11.19 7.13
N ASP A 101 2.96 -12.23 7.83
CA ASP A 101 4.05 -12.11 8.80
C ASP A 101 5.36 -11.75 8.07
N ALA A 102 5.82 -10.51 8.28
CA ALA A 102 7.04 -9.96 7.70
C ALA A 102 8.29 -10.25 8.56
N SER A 103 8.16 -10.94 9.70
CA SER A 103 9.26 -11.16 10.66
C SER A 103 10.51 -11.77 10.03
N LYS A 104 10.36 -12.69 9.07
CA LYS A 104 11.49 -13.28 8.34
C LYS A 104 12.26 -12.23 7.54
N LEU A 105 11.54 -11.39 6.79
CA LEU A 105 12.12 -10.34 5.95
C LEU A 105 12.73 -9.22 6.80
N SER A 106 12.03 -8.75 7.84
CA SER A 106 12.53 -7.72 8.76
C SER A 106 13.77 -8.14 9.54
N LYS A 107 13.95 -9.43 9.84
CA LYS A 107 15.18 -9.92 10.48
C LYS A 107 16.40 -9.79 9.57
N GLU A 108 16.22 -9.99 8.26
CA GLU A 108 17.29 -9.91 7.27
C GLU A 108 17.56 -8.47 6.80
N PHE A 109 16.52 -7.63 6.77
CA PHE A 109 16.55 -6.22 6.39
C PHE A 109 15.91 -5.37 7.49
N PRO A 110 16.62 -5.14 8.62
CA PRO A 110 16.09 -4.40 9.77
C PRO A 110 15.80 -2.92 9.47
N GLU A 111 16.39 -2.36 8.41
CA GLU A 111 16.13 -1.02 7.91
C GLU A 111 14.79 -0.87 7.17
N MET A 112 14.12 -1.98 6.85
CA MET A 112 12.83 -1.97 6.15
C MET A 112 11.76 -1.32 7.02
N LYS A 113 11.10 -0.30 6.48
CA LYS A 113 10.09 0.49 7.17
C LYS A 113 8.75 -0.21 7.22
N SER A 114 7.96 0.12 8.24
CA SER A 114 6.56 -0.29 8.30
C SER A 114 5.78 0.28 7.12
N ILE A 115 4.62 -0.33 6.80
CA ILE A 115 3.84 0.08 5.62
C ILE A 115 3.44 1.57 5.66
N LYS A 116 3.05 2.10 6.82
CA LYS A 116 2.61 3.50 6.95
C LYS A 116 3.78 4.48 6.81
N GLU A 117 4.93 4.16 7.41
CA GLU A 117 6.14 4.98 7.29
C GLU A 117 6.66 4.98 5.84
N SER A 118 6.73 3.80 5.22
CA SER A 118 7.17 3.66 3.83
C SER A 118 6.26 4.39 2.84
N LEU A 119 4.93 4.32 3.04
CA LEU A 119 3.97 5.12 2.27
C LEU A 119 4.26 6.61 2.37
N ILE A 120 4.46 7.12 3.59
CA ILE A 120 4.73 8.54 3.79
C ILE A 120 6.04 8.94 3.10
N GLU A 121 7.13 8.19 3.31
CA GLU A 121 8.45 8.59 2.86
C GLU A 121 8.71 8.36 1.38
N ASN A 122 8.28 7.21 0.85
CA ASN A 122 8.60 6.83 -0.52
C ASN A 122 7.50 7.23 -1.50
N VAL A 123 6.26 7.47 -1.04
CA VAL A 123 5.12 7.73 -1.93
C VAL A 123 4.53 9.13 -1.72
N PHE A 124 4.07 9.47 -0.52
CA PHE A 124 3.29 10.70 -0.31
C PHE A 124 4.14 11.97 -0.17
N LYS A 125 5.25 11.94 0.58
CA LYS A 125 6.17 13.10 0.71
C LYS A 125 6.74 13.53 -0.66
N PRO A 126 7.27 12.63 -1.52
CA PRO A 126 7.81 13.02 -2.82
C PRO A 126 6.75 13.56 -3.79
N ASN A 127 5.50 13.11 -3.65
CA ASN A 127 4.39 13.54 -4.50
C ASN A 127 3.56 14.68 -3.91
N ARG A 128 3.99 15.30 -2.79
CA ARG A 128 3.17 16.29 -2.09
C ARG A 128 2.81 17.47 -3.00
N LYS A 129 1.52 17.79 -3.05
CA LYS A 129 0.96 18.96 -3.76
C LYS A 129 0.24 19.91 -2.81
N THR A 130 0.10 19.54 -1.55
CA THR A 130 -0.50 20.36 -0.51
C THR A 130 0.54 21.26 0.17
N PRO A 131 0.16 22.47 0.61
CA PRO A 131 1.04 23.33 1.40
C PRO A 131 1.46 22.62 2.69
N VAL A 132 2.73 22.78 3.08
CA VAL A 132 3.16 22.41 4.43
C VAL A 132 2.65 23.48 5.38
N ALA A 133 1.86 23.08 6.38
CA ALA A 133 1.42 23.98 7.46
C ALA A 133 2.60 24.42 8.33
#